data_AF-A0A6P1MDU0-F1
#
_entry.id   AF-A0A6P1MDU0-F1
#
_cell.length_a   1.000
_cell.length_b   1.000
_cell.length_c   1.000
_cell.angle_alpha   90.00
_cell.angle_beta   90.00
_cell.angle_gamma   90.00
#
_symmetry.space_group_name_H-M   'P 1'
#
loop_
_entity.id
_entity.type
_entity.pdbx_description
1 polymer ?
#
loop_
_entity_poly.entity_id
_entity_poly.type
_entity_poly.pdbx_seq_one_letter_code
_entity_poly.pdbx_strand_id
1 'polypeptide(L)'
;MKFAELRKNLKKDFSHCAKLRLAITADWSVQLLAQAIRGYGYERKMDIEIYEAAYDQMESELLNQDSDLYKFRPDYVLLFPCTEKFQEKFYKMAENDRVYAVENEIERIRNLSRSVRENSQAQIIICNYCEIDDGVYGNYAGNCVESLLYNLRKMNYKLCDVITKEKYSMIDINNLQSVIGRLNLVDNRLYYISKTVFSMEGLACIAEQICSVISSLFGKIKKCVVCDLDNTLWGGVVGDDGIENIQIGEFGIGKAFSDLQTWIKELSKRGIAVAICSKNDDSIAREVFEKHPDMILKLKDISVFTANWKDKATNIKNIQQVLNIGLDSMVFLDDNPFERELVRNILPEVTVPELPKDPTEYVSYLRSLNLFETVGISDADKIRTRQYQEEARRIELKNGVSSVEDYLQSLEMSADIKAFDKFTMPRVAQLTQRSNQFNLRTKRYFESELEKITMNSSYVTMSVSLKDKFGEYGIVGVAILERISDSVWFIDTFLMSCRVLKRTVEEFLFNEIVEKAKKDGIITIIGEYLPTKKNTLVCDLLGEFGFTKTEENNENSTTWLLDVEGYCTKKTFIKKG
;
A
#
# COMPACT_ATOMS: atom_id res chain seq x y z
N MET A 1 -19.13 9.28 -11.09
CA MET A 1 -19.47 10.62 -11.62
C MET A 1 -19.92 10.51 -13.07
N LYS A 2 -20.70 11.46 -13.59
CA LYS A 2 -21.07 11.45 -15.01
C LYS A 2 -19.94 12.01 -15.89
N PHE A 3 -19.80 11.50 -17.12
CA PHE A 3 -18.76 11.95 -18.06
C PHE A 3 -18.74 13.48 -18.29
N ALA A 4 -19.93 14.11 -18.36
CA ALA A 4 -20.04 15.55 -18.53
C ALA A 4 -19.44 16.35 -17.35
N GLU A 5 -19.50 15.82 -16.13
CA GLU A 5 -18.91 16.44 -14.94
C GLU A 5 -17.38 16.32 -14.98
N LEU A 6 -16.87 15.15 -15.38
CA LEU A 6 -15.43 14.92 -15.57
C LEU A 6 -14.83 15.89 -16.59
N ARG A 7 -15.54 16.15 -17.70
CA ARG A 7 -15.11 17.17 -18.68
C ARG A 7 -15.08 18.58 -18.12
N LYS A 8 -15.97 18.93 -17.19
CA LYS A 8 -15.92 20.24 -16.51
C LYS A 8 -14.67 20.37 -15.65
N ASN A 9 -14.21 19.29 -15.03
CA ASN A 9 -12.99 19.28 -14.21
C ASN A 9 -11.73 19.63 -14.99
N LEU A 10 -11.69 19.37 -16.30
CA LEU A 10 -10.54 19.72 -17.15
C LEU A 10 -10.23 21.21 -17.20
N LYS A 11 -11.18 22.07 -16.80
CA LYS A 11 -11.02 23.53 -16.74
C LYS A 11 -10.57 24.04 -15.37
N LYS A 12 -10.47 23.15 -14.36
CA LYS A 12 -10.05 23.52 -13.00
C LYS A 12 -8.52 23.62 -12.93
N ASP A 13 -8.01 24.22 -11.86
CA ASP A 13 -6.58 24.39 -11.65
C ASP A 13 -5.94 23.14 -11.03
N PHE A 14 -4.98 22.54 -11.74
CA PHE A 14 -4.25 21.35 -11.32
C PHE A 14 -2.95 21.66 -10.55
N SER A 15 -2.60 22.93 -10.34
CA SER A 15 -1.34 23.36 -9.73
C SER A 15 -1.02 22.71 -8.37
N HIS A 16 -2.05 22.39 -7.59
CA HIS A 16 -1.95 21.74 -6.27
C HIS A 16 -1.91 20.20 -6.33
N CYS A 17 -2.02 19.60 -7.51
CA CYS A 17 -2.10 18.15 -7.68
C CYS A 17 -0.71 17.52 -7.89
N ALA A 18 -0.58 16.25 -7.53
CA ALA A 18 0.63 15.48 -7.82
C ALA A 18 0.74 15.21 -9.32
N LYS A 19 1.86 15.57 -9.95
CA LYS A 19 2.08 15.34 -11.39
C LYS A 19 2.45 13.88 -11.66
N LEU A 20 1.74 13.26 -12.59
CA LEU A 20 1.94 11.89 -13.04
C LEU A 20 1.82 11.84 -14.57
N ARG A 21 2.54 10.91 -15.20
CA ARG A 21 2.51 10.71 -16.66
C ARG A 21 1.99 9.32 -17.00
N LEU A 22 0.92 9.27 -17.79
CA LEU A 22 0.29 8.05 -18.25
C LEU A 22 0.37 7.97 -19.79
N ALA A 23 0.97 6.92 -20.32
CA ALA A 23 0.84 6.59 -21.73
C ALA A 23 -0.31 5.58 -21.92
N ILE A 24 -1.26 5.88 -22.80
CA ILE A 24 -2.37 4.99 -23.14
C ILE A 24 -2.12 4.40 -24.51
N THR A 25 -2.06 3.07 -24.56
CA THR A 25 -1.95 2.28 -25.79
C THR A 25 -3.17 1.39 -25.94
N ALA A 26 -3.83 1.46 -27.09
CA ALA A 26 -5.09 0.76 -27.32
C ALA A 26 -5.31 0.50 -28.83
N ASP A 27 -6.11 -0.52 -29.13
CA ASP A 27 -6.51 -0.85 -30.51
C ASP A 27 -7.80 -0.07 -30.94
N TRP A 28 -8.20 0.92 -30.14
CA TRP A 28 -9.44 1.70 -30.28
C TRP A 28 -9.22 3.18 -29.90
N SER A 29 -10.16 4.06 -30.25
CA SER A 29 -10.04 5.51 -30.06
C SER A 29 -10.22 5.92 -28.58
N VAL A 30 -9.13 6.38 -27.93
CA VAL A 30 -9.06 6.64 -26.48
C VAL A 30 -9.22 8.12 -26.07
N GLN A 31 -9.44 9.05 -27.01
CA GLN A 31 -9.48 10.49 -26.74
C GLN A 31 -10.51 10.86 -25.65
N LEU A 32 -11.67 10.21 -25.66
CA LEU A 32 -12.70 10.43 -24.65
C LEU A 32 -12.33 9.79 -23.31
N LEU A 33 -11.66 8.63 -23.32
CA LEU A 33 -11.15 7.99 -22.11
C LEU A 33 -10.08 8.85 -21.44
N ALA A 34 -9.13 9.40 -22.21
CA ALA A 34 -8.11 10.31 -21.70
C ALA A 34 -8.73 11.52 -20.99
N GLN A 35 -9.78 12.12 -21.55
CA GLN A 35 -10.53 13.21 -20.92
C GLN A 35 -11.18 12.78 -19.59
N ALA A 36 -11.79 11.60 -19.52
CA ALA A 36 -12.38 11.09 -18.29
C ALA A 36 -11.33 10.81 -17.21
N ILE A 37 -10.19 10.22 -17.58
CA ILE A 37 -9.07 9.95 -16.66
C ILE A 37 -8.53 11.25 -16.07
N ARG A 38 -8.25 12.27 -16.89
CA ARG A 38 -7.82 13.59 -16.38
C ARG A 38 -8.87 14.24 -15.47
N GLY A 39 -10.14 14.11 -15.83
CA GLY A 39 -11.25 14.63 -15.03
C GLY A 39 -11.35 13.98 -13.64
N TYR A 40 -11.13 12.67 -13.54
CA TYR A 40 -11.03 11.96 -12.26
C TYR A 40 -9.72 12.22 -11.53
N GLY A 41 -8.62 12.41 -12.27
CA GLY A 41 -7.33 12.82 -11.71
C GLY A 41 -7.48 14.04 -10.80
N TYR A 42 -8.21 15.07 -11.26
CA TYR A 42 -8.51 16.25 -10.46
C TYR A 42 -9.16 15.91 -9.10
N GLU A 43 -10.23 15.11 -9.13
CA GLU A 43 -10.98 14.71 -7.92
C GLU A 43 -10.11 13.93 -6.93
N ARG A 44 -9.08 13.23 -7.44
CA ARG A 44 -8.11 12.48 -6.64
C ARG A 44 -6.82 13.24 -6.34
N LYS A 45 -6.77 14.53 -6.66
CA LYS A 45 -5.60 15.40 -6.47
C LYS A 45 -4.36 14.89 -7.22
N MET A 46 -4.55 14.47 -8.47
CA MET A 46 -3.52 13.98 -9.40
C MET A 46 -3.64 14.71 -10.74
N ASP A 47 -2.57 15.38 -11.17
CA ASP A 47 -2.45 15.95 -12.51
C ASP A 47 -1.83 14.90 -13.41
N ILE A 48 -2.70 14.11 -14.06
CA ILE A 48 -2.29 13.05 -14.98
C ILE A 48 -2.09 13.67 -16.36
N GLU A 49 -0.85 13.87 -16.74
CA GLU A 49 -0.45 14.18 -18.12
C GLU A 49 -0.56 12.90 -18.94
N ILE A 50 -1.26 12.95 -20.08
CA ILE A 50 -1.57 11.77 -20.88
C ILE A 50 -0.89 11.87 -22.24
N TYR A 51 -0.14 10.82 -22.58
CA TYR A 51 0.24 10.51 -23.96
C TYR A 51 -0.76 9.52 -24.54
N GLU A 52 -1.32 9.85 -25.70
CA GLU A 52 -2.28 9.01 -26.41
C GLU A 52 -1.60 8.42 -27.64
N ALA A 53 -1.40 7.09 -27.67
CA ALA A 53 -1.01 6.43 -28.90
C ALA A 53 -2.10 6.65 -29.97
N ALA A 54 -1.67 6.82 -31.22
CA ALA A 54 -2.61 6.90 -32.32
C ALA A 54 -3.42 5.58 -32.45
N TYR A 55 -4.58 5.70 -33.09
CA TYR A 55 -5.48 4.56 -33.29
C TYR A 55 -4.75 3.38 -33.97
N ASP A 56 -4.87 2.18 -33.38
CA ASP A 56 -4.32 0.92 -33.93
C ASP A 56 -2.79 0.94 -34.07
N GLN A 57 -2.10 1.71 -33.23
CA GLN A 57 -0.63 1.87 -33.23
C GLN A 57 0.05 1.32 -31.96
N MET A 58 -0.61 0.44 -31.21
CA MET A 58 -0.06 -0.15 -29.99
C MET A 58 1.32 -0.79 -30.22
N GLU A 59 1.46 -1.62 -31.25
CA GLU A 59 2.72 -2.29 -31.59
C GLU A 59 3.80 -1.31 -32.03
N SER A 60 3.46 -0.35 -32.91
CA SER A 60 4.44 0.60 -33.44
C SER A 60 4.98 1.54 -32.38
N GLU A 61 4.17 1.90 -31.39
CA GLU A 61 4.59 2.75 -30.26
C GLU A 61 5.42 1.96 -29.23
N LEU A 62 5.04 0.72 -28.93
CA LEU A 62 5.66 -0.07 -27.86
C LEU A 62 6.89 -0.86 -28.32
N LEU A 63 7.00 -1.25 -29.59
CA LEU A 63 8.16 -2.03 -30.07
C LEU A 63 9.29 -1.14 -30.61
N ASN A 64 9.00 0.14 -30.90
CA ASN A 64 10.00 1.10 -31.36
C ASN A 64 10.58 1.87 -30.17
N GLN A 65 11.85 1.64 -29.85
CA GLN A 65 12.57 2.33 -28.77
C GLN A 65 12.61 3.86 -28.95
N ASP A 66 12.55 4.36 -30.18
CA ASP A 66 12.59 5.79 -30.52
C ASP A 66 11.19 6.42 -30.63
N SER A 67 10.13 5.71 -30.21
CA SER A 67 8.76 6.24 -30.24
C SER A 67 8.58 7.45 -29.33
N ASP A 68 7.56 8.26 -29.65
CA ASP A 68 7.24 9.44 -28.83
C ASP A 68 6.70 9.02 -27.46
N LEU A 69 6.13 7.80 -27.32
CA LEU A 69 5.78 7.20 -26.04
C LEU A 69 6.99 7.10 -25.11
N TYR A 70 8.15 6.62 -25.57
CA TYR A 70 9.34 6.51 -24.70
C TYR A 70 9.99 7.87 -24.43
N LYS A 71 9.93 8.80 -25.39
CA LYS A 71 10.38 10.20 -25.18
C LYS A 71 9.54 10.92 -24.14
N PHE A 72 8.25 10.61 -24.04
CA PHE A 72 7.35 11.11 -23.01
C PHE A 72 7.74 10.67 -21.59
N ARG A 73 8.53 9.58 -21.46
CA ARG A 73 9.03 9.01 -20.20
C ARG A 73 7.89 8.74 -19.20
N PRO A 74 6.87 7.95 -19.56
CA PRO A 74 5.70 7.73 -18.71
C PRO A 74 6.07 7.14 -17.35
N ASP A 75 5.29 7.47 -16.32
CA ASP A 75 5.34 6.78 -15.02
C ASP A 75 4.49 5.49 -15.08
N TYR A 76 3.44 5.49 -15.92
CA TYR A 76 2.54 4.37 -16.14
C TYR A 76 2.29 4.14 -17.64
N VAL A 77 2.25 2.88 -18.07
CA VAL A 77 1.84 2.50 -19.43
C VAL A 77 0.60 1.59 -19.32
N LEU A 78 -0.50 2.03 -19.94
CA LEU A 78 -1.76 1.28 -20.02
C LEU A 78 -1.86 0.55 -21.36
N LEU A 79 -1.98 -0.78 -21.31
CA LEU A 79 -2.32 -1.63 -22.45
C LEU A 79 -3.81 -1.94 -22.39
N PHE A 80 -4.56 -1.45 -23.37
CA PHE A 80 -6.00 -1.64 -23.46
C PHE A 80 -6.38 -2.33 -24.78
N PRO A 81 -6.20 -3.67 -24.86
CA PRO A 81 -6.56 -4.41 -26.06
C PRO A 81 -8.08 -4.40 -26.29
N CYS A 82 -8.49 -4.44 -27.55
CA CYS A 82 -9.91 -4.33 -27.93
C CYS A 82 -10.51 -5.71 -28.24
N THR A 83 -11.60 -6.06 -27.56
CA THR A 83 -12.34 -7.31 -27.81
C THR A 83 -12.90 -7.36 -29.23
N GLU A 84 -13.44 -6.27 -29.76
CA GLU A 84 -14.02 -6.19 -31.10
C GLU A 84 -12.94 -6.43 -32.18
N LYS A 85 -11.72 -5.91 -31.99
CA LYS A 85 -10.57 -6.20 -32.86
C LYS A 85 -10.13 -7.66 -32.78
N PHE A 86 -10.13 -8.24 -31.58
CA PHE A 86 -9.85 -9.67 -31.42
C PHE A 86 -10.92 -10.51 -32.15
N GLN A 87 -12.21 -10.17 -32.03
CA GLN A 87 -13.29 -10.83 -32.75
C GLN A 87 -13.10 -10.74 -34.27
N GLU A 88 -12.79 -9.55 -34.81
CA GLU A 88 -12.53 -9.35 -36.24
C GLU A 88 -11.36 -10.22 -36.73
N LYS A 89 -10.28 -10.34 -35.95
CA LYS A 89 -9.15 -11.22 -36.26
C LYS A 89 -9.55 -12.68 -36.19
N PHE A 90 -10.28 -13.08 -35.14
CA PHE A 90 -10.72 -14.45 -34.89
C PHE A 90 -11.58 -15.01 -36.03
N TYR A 91 -12.52 -14.22 -36.56
CA TYR A 91 -13.35 -14.66 -37.68
C TYR A 91 -12.61 -14.76 -39.01
N LYS A 92 -11.49 -14.04 -39.18
CA LYS A 92 -10.63 -14.12 -40.36
C LYS A 92 -9.66 -15.30 -40.33
N MET A 93 -9.43 -15.91 -39.16
CA MET A 93 -8.58 -17.09 -39.03
C MET A 93 -9.24 -18.31 -39.66
N ALA A 94 -8.43 -19.17 -40.27
CA ALA A 94 -8.88 -20.51 -40.67
C ALA A 94 -9.32 -21.30 -39.43
N GLU A 95 -10.30 -22.19 -39.57
CA GLU A 95 -10.88 -22.94 -38.44
C GLU A 95 -9.81 -23.69 -37.63
N ASN A 96 -8.89 -24.36 -38.33
CA ASN A 96 -7.77 -25.09 -37.71
C ASN A 96 -6.80 -24.19 -36.93
N ASP A 97 -6.72 -22.89 -37.26
CA ASP A 97 -5.80 -21.95 -36.62
C ASP A 97 -6.41 -21.31 -35.37
N ARG A 98 -7.74 -21.35 -35.20
CA ARG A 98 -8.45 -20.73 -34.07
C ARG A 98 -8.01 -21.27 -32.72
N VAL A 99 -7.55 -22.53 -32.67
CA VAL A 99 -7.02 -23.16 -31.45
C VAL A 99 -5.81 -22.40 -30.88
N TYR A 100 -5.05 -21.69 -31.71
CA TYR A 100 -3.87 -20.90 -31.33
C TYR A 100 -4.18 -19.41 -31.08
N ALA A 101 -5.43 -18.97 -31.30
CA ALA A 101 -5.79 -17.55 -31.23
C ALA A 101 -5.48 -16.94 -29.86
N VAL A 102 -5.78 -17.67 -28.78
CA VAL A 102 -5.54 -17.21 -27.41
C VAL A 102 -4.05 -17.17 -27.10
N GLU A 103 -3.31 -18.24 -27.42
CA GLU A 103 -1.87 -18.31 -27.19
C GLU A 103 -1.12 -17.20 -27.92
N ASN A 104 -1.49 -16.91 -29.17
CA ASN A 104 -0.90 -15.85 -29.97
C ASN A 104 -1.15 -14.46 -29.38
N GLU A 105 -2.37 -14.19 -28.92
CA GLU A 105 -2.72 -12.89 -28.31
C GLU A 105 -2.03 -12.71 -26.95
N ILE A 106 -1.93 -13.77 -26.15
CA ILE A 106 -1.18 -13.73 -24.89
C ILE A 106 0.31 -13.47 -25.15
N GLU A 107 0.89 -14.09 -26.18
CA GLU A 107 2.29 -13.85 -26.54
C GLU A 107 2.52 -12.44 -27.11
N ARG A 108 1.55 -11.90 -27.86
CA ARG A 108 1.52 -10.48 -28.25
C ARG A 108 1.62 -9.58 -27.02
N ILE A 109 0.74 -9.76 -26.02
CA ILE A 109 0.76 -8.95 -24.78
C ILE A 109 2.09 -9.12 -24.01
N ARG A 110 2.65 -10.33 -23.94
CA ARG A 110 3.96 -10.55 -23.29
C ARG A 110 5.08 -9.80 -23.99
N ASN A 111 5.13 -9.84 -25.32
CA ASN A 111 6.16 -9.17 -26.09
C ASN A 111 6.09 -7.65 -25.96
N LEU A 112 4.88 -7.08 -26.04
CA LEU A 112 4.66 -5.65 -25.81
C LEU A 112 5.07 -5.24 -24.39
N SER A 113 4.67 -6.00 -23.38
CA SER A 113 5.01 -5.71 -21.98
C SER A 113 6.51 -5.87 -21.70
N ARG A 114 7.18 -6.83 -22.35
CA ARG A 114 8.64 -6.99 -22.27
C ARG A 114 9.35 -5.76 -22.85
N SER A 115 8.92 -5.29 -24.01
CA SER A 115 9.52 -4.11 -24.65
C SER A 115 9.36 -2.85 -23.80
N VAL A 116 8.21 -2.66 -23.13
CA VAL A 116 8.04 -1.57 -22.15
C VAL A 116 9.07 -1.64 -21.02
N ARG A 117 9.33 -2.82 -20.45
CA ARG A 117 10.31 -2.97 -19.36
C ARG A 117 11.75 -2.78 -19.79
N GLU A 118 12.07 -3.13 -21.04
CA GLU A 118 13.41 -2.94 -21.60
C GLU A 118 13.69 -1.46 -21.90
N ASN A 119 12.67 -0.70 -22.28
CA ASN A 119 12.81 0.68 -22.75
C ASN A 119 12.33 1.75 -21.75
N SER A 120 11.71 1.37 -20.63
CA SER A 120 11.14 2.30 -19.64
C SER A 120 11.14 1.73 -18.22
N GLN A 121 11.08 2.63 -17.23
CA GLN A 121 10.85 2.31 -15.82
C GLN A 121 9.36 2.39 -15.43
N ALA A 122 8.48 2.61 -16.41
CA ALA A 122 7.05 2.75 -16.19
C ALA A 122 6.42 1.47 -15.62
N GLN A 123 5.46 1.64 -14.73
CA GLN A 123 4.63 0.52 -14.28
C GLN A 123 3.59 0.16 -15.34
N ILE A 124 3.40 -1.13 -15.57
CA ILE A 124 2.51 -1.65 -16.61
C ILE A 124 1.14 -1.96 -16.01
N ILE A 125 0.11 -1.39 -16.63
CA ILE A 125 -1.30 -1.61 -16.31
C ILE A 125 -1.96 -2.26 -17.53
N ILE A 126 -2.71 -3.34 -17.35
CA ILE A 126 -3.33 -4.09 -18.45
C ILE A 126 -4.84 -4.23 -18.19
N CYS A 127 -5.64 -3.83 -19.16
CA CYS A 127 -7.07 -4.14 -19.19
C CYS A 127 -7.28 -5.55 -19.73
N ASN A 128 -8.20 -6.31 -19.13
CA ASN A 128 -8.68 -7.56 -19.71
C ASN A 128 -9.78 -7.32 -20.76
N TYR A 129 -10.33 -8.41 -21.29
CA TYR A 129 -11.29 -8.39 -22.39
C TYR A 129 -12.73 -8.49 -21.89
N CYS A 130 -13.64 -7.70 -22.46
CA CYS A 130 -15.06 -7.97 -22.33
C CYS A 130 -15.43 -9.31 -22.98
N GLU A 131 -16.44 -10.00 -22.44
CA GLU A 131 -17.08 -11.12 -23.11
C GLU A 131 -18.03 -10.64 -24.23
N ILE A 132 -17.97 -11.31 -25.38
CA ILE A 132 -18.93 -11.19 -26.49
C ILE A 132 -19.52 -12.59 -26.70
N ASP A 133 -20.82 -12.71 -26.42
CA ASP A 133 -21.61 -13.81 -26.94
C ASP A 133 -22.13 -13.39 -28.32
N ASP A 134 -21.61 -14.04 -29.36
CA ASP A 134 -21.98 -13.79 -30.75
C ASP A 134 -23.25 -14.55 -31.18
N GLY A 135 -23.80 -15.38 -30.29
CA GLY A 135 -25.02 -16.15 -30.53
C GLY A 135 -24.84 -17.31 -31.53
N VAL A 136 -23.63 -17.59 -32.02
CA VAL A 136 -23.39 -18.62 -33.04
C VAL A 136 -23.65 -20.02 -32.48
N TYR A 137 -23.22 -20.28 -31.25
CA TYR A 137 -23.38 -21.58 -30.57
C TYR A 137 -24.37 -21.53 -29.39
N GLY A 138 -24.91 -20.34 -29.06
CA GLY A 138 -25.75 -20.12 -27.89
C GLY A 138 -25.10 -20.66 -26.60
N ASN A 139 -25.90 -21.29 -25.73
CA ASN A 139 -25.40 -21.90 -24.48
C ASN A 139 -24.30 -22.96 -24.69
N TYR A 140 -24.21 -23.56 -25.89
CA TYR A 140 -23.18 -24.55 -26.19
C TYR A 140 -21.79 -23.93 -26.42
N ALA A 141 -21.70 -22.60 -26.59
CA ALA A 141 -20.43 -21.90 -26.78
C ALA A 141 -19.41 -22.22 -25.68
N GLY A 142 -19.85 -22.33 -24.42
CA GLY A 142 -18.98 -22.69 -23.29
C GLY A 142 -18.32 -24.08 -23.38
N ASN A 143 -18.85 -24.97 -24.23
CA ASN A 143 -18.33 -26.32 -24.45
C ASN A 143 -17.60 -26.46 -25.79
N CYS A 144 -17.47 -25.38 -26.57
CA CYS A 144 -16.93 -25.40 -27.92
C CYS A 144 -15.65 -24.57 -27.99
N VAL A 145 -14.51 -25.25 -28.15
CA VAL A 145 -13.17 -24.64 -28.22
C VAL A 145 -12.99 -23.69 -29.42
N GLU A 146 -13.84 -23.81 -30.44
CA GLU A 146 -13.84 -22.98 -31.65
C GLU A 146 -14.72 -21.73 -31.51
N SER A 147 -15.52 -21.65 -30.45
CA SER A 147 -16.40 -20.50 -30.23
C SER A 147 -15.63 -19.27 -29.74
N LEU A 148 -16.09 -18.09 -30.12
CA LEU A 148 -15.50 -16.83 -29.66
C LEU A 148 -15.57 -16.70 -28.13
N LEU A 149 -16.74 -17.00 -27.54
CA LEU A 149 -16.97 -16.85 -26.10
C LEU A 149 -16.05 -17.76 -25.27
N TYR A 150 -15.85 -19.01 -25.70
CA TYR A 150 -14.88 -19.90 -25.05
C TYR A 150 -13.47 -19.32 -25.06
N ASN A 151 -13.03 -18.81 -26.22
CA ASN A 151 -11.70 -18.24 -26.38
C ASN A 151 -11.52 -16.95 -25.57
N LEU A 152 -12.52 -16.07 -25.47
CA LEU A 152 -12.47 -14.88 -24.62
C LEU A 152 -12.36 -15.23 -23.14
N ARG A 153 -13.09 -16.25 -22.66
CA ARG A 153 -12.97 -16.75 -21.28
C ARG A 153 -11.59 -17.35 -21.02
N LYS A 154 -11.09 -18.18 -21.95
CA LYS A 154 -9.72 -18.74 -21.89
C LYS A 154 -8.67 -17.62 -21.91
N MET A 155 -8.88 -16.57 -22.70
CA MET A 155 -8.00 -15.39 -22.79
C MET A 155 -7.90 -14.68 -21.45
N ASN A 156 -9.03 -14.34 -20.83
CA ASN A 156 -9.05 -13.65 -19.54
C ASN A 156 -8.37 -14.50 -18.44
N TYR A 157 -8.62 -15.81 -18.41
CA TYR A 157 -7.93 -16.72 -17.49
C TYR A 157 -6.40 -16.69 -17.69
N LYS A 158 -5.93 -16.85 -18.93
CA LYS A 158 -4.49 -16.83 -19.25
C LYS A 158 -3.84 -15.47 -18.99
N LEU A 159 -4.58 -14.38 -19.17
CA LEU A 159 -4.09 -13.04 -18.90
C LEU A 159 -3.88 -12.81 -17.40
N CYS A 160 -4.79 -13.30 -16.55
CA CYS A 160 -4.61 -13.26 -15.09
C CYS A 160 -3.32 -13.97 -14.65
N ASP A 161 -3.00 -15.13 -15.25
CA ASP A 161 -1.73 -15.84 -14.99
C ASP A 161 -0.51 -14.99 -15.34
N VAL A 162 -0.54 -14.29 -16.49
CA VAL A 162 0.55 -13.41 -16.92
C VAL A 162 0.71 -12.23 -15.96
N ILE A 163 -0.38 -11.53 -15.66
CA ILE A 163 -0.38 -10.37 -14.75
C ILE A 163 0.16 -10.78 -13.38
N THR A 164 -0.28 -11.92 -12.84
CA THR A 164 0.15 -12.40 -11.52
C THR A 164 1.64 -12.75 -11.49
N LYS A 165 2.14 -13.49 -12.49
CA LYS A 165 3.55 -13.91 -12.56
C LYS A 165 4.49 -12.74 -12.77
N GLU A 166 4.11 -11.82 -13.65
CA GLU A 166 4.92 -10.66 -14.03
C GLU A 166 4.72 -9.45 -13.09
N LYS A 167 3.77 -9.55 -12.14
CA LYS A 167 3.41 -8.50 -11.16
C LYS A 167 2.96 -7.19 -11.82
N TYR A 168 2.20 -7.28 -12.90
CA TYR A 168 1.53 -6.13 -13.50
C TYR A 168 0.28 -5.73 -12.71
N SER A 169 -0.23 -4.54 -12.96
CA SER A 169 -1.55 -4.13 -12.44
C SER A 169 -2.64 -4.45 -13.45
N MET A 170 -3.81 -4.88 -12.97
CA MET A 170 -4.95 -5.24 -13.80
C MET A 170 -6.07 -4.20 -13.68
N ILE A 171 -6.79 -4.00 -14.78
CA ILE A 171 -8.11 -3.38 -14.77
C ILE A 171 -9.10 -4.40 -15.32
N ASP A 172 -10.01 -4.85 -14.46
CA ASP A 172 -10.98 -5.89 -14.80
C ASP A 172 -12.23 -5.29 -15.45
N ILE A 173 -12.13 -5.07 -16.77
CA ILE A 173 -13.23 -4.60 -17.61
C ILE A 173 -14.33 -5.66 -17.73
N ASN A 174 -14.00 -6.97 -17.66
CA ASN A 174 -14.99 -8.04 -17.68
C ASN A 174 -15.89 -8.03 -16.43
N ASN A 175 -15.30 -7.79 -15.26
CA ASN A 175 -16.07 -7.58 -14.03
C ASN A 175 -16.94 -6.32 -14.13
N LEU A 176 -16.40 -5.23 -14.67
CA LEU A 176 -17.18 -4.01 -14.89
C LEU A 176 -18.39 -4.25 -15.82
N GLN A 177 -18.20 -5.05 -16.88
CA GLN A 177 -19.27 -5.50 -17.77
C GLN A 177 -20.33 -6.31 -17.03
N SER A 178 -19.92 -7.15 -16.08
CA SER A 178 -20.84 -8.00 -15.31
C SER A 178 -21.71 -7.18 -14.36
N VAL A 179 -21.20 -6.06 -13.85
CA VAL A 179 -21.93 -5.13 -12.98
C VAL A 179 -22.84 -4.19 -13.76
N ILE A 180 -22.34 -3.57 -14.84
CA ILE A 180 -23.06 -2.53 -15.61
C ILE A 180 -23.99 -3.14 -16.67
N GLY A 181 -23.65 -4.33 -17.16
CA GLY A 181 -24.23 -4.96 -18.33
C GLY A 181 -23.60 -4.44 -19.63
N ARG A 182 -23.38 -5.34 -20.60
CA ARG A 182 -22.74 -5.01 -21.89
C ARG A 182 -23.45 -3.88 -22.63
N LEU A 183 -24.78 -3.89 -22.63
CA LEU A 183 -25.62 -2.92 -23.36
C LEU A 183 -25.45 -1.48 -22.87
N ASN A 184 -25.08 -1.30 -21.60
CA ASN A 184 -24.81 0.02 -21.02
C ASN A 184 -23.32 0.37 -21.08
N LEU A 185 -22.43 -0.63 -21.04
CA LEU A 185 -20.97 -0.42 -21.07
C LEU A 185 -20.45 -0.07 -22.47
N VAL A 186 -20.95 -0.73 -23.52
CA VAL A 186 -20.46 -0.63 -24.91
C VAL A 186 -21.48 0.10 -25.79
N ASP A 187 -21.03 1.01 -26.66
CA ASP A 187 -21.88 1.67 -27.68
C ASP A 187 -21.38 1.30 -29.09
N ASN A 188 -22.06 0.33 -29.72
CA ASN A 188 -21.73 -0.13 -31.06
C ASN A 188 -21.77 1.00 -32.10
N ARG A 189 -22.64 2.01 -31.94
CA ARG A 189 -22.72 3.13 -32.90
C ARG A 189 -21.45 3.97 -32.84
N LEU A 190 -20.96 4.26 -31.62
CA LEU A 190 -19.69 4.98 -31.44
C LEU A 190 -18.52 4.19 -32.04
N TYR A 191 -18.53 2.85 -31.90
CA TYR A 191 -17.49 2.01 -32.47
C TYR A 191 -17.49 2.10 -34.01
N TYR A 192 -18.66 2.03 -34.65
CA TYR A 192 -18.72 2.11 -36.11
C TYR A 192 -18.40 3.52 -36.65
N ILE A 193 -18.78 4.58 -35.95
CA ILE A 193 -18.59 5.96 -36.43
C ILE A 193 -17.16 6.47 -36.15
N SER A 194 -16.60 6.12 -34.99
CA SER A 194 -15.38 6.77 -34.47
C SER A 194 -14.35 5.81 -33.88
N LYS A 195 -14.61 4.50 -33.93
CA LYS A 195 -13.77 3.47 -33.31
C LYS A 195 -13.61 3.62 -31.79
N THR A 196 -14.51 4.37 -31.14
CA THR A 196 -14.66 4.38 -29.67
C THR A 196 -15.55 3.22 -29.26
N VAL A 197 -15.08 2.32 -28.40
CA VAL A 197 -15.82 1.10 -28.02
C VAL A 197 -16.89 1.40 -26.96
N PHE A 198 -16.52 2.14 -25.93
CA PHE A 198 -17.34 2.27 -24.72
C PHE A 198 -18.31 3.45 -24.80
N SER A 199 -19.46 3.29 -24.16
CA SER A 199 -20.43 4.38 -23.97
C SER A 199 -19.84 5.48 -23.09
N MET A 200 -20.46 6.67 -23.06
CA MET A 200 -19.99 7.75 -22.17
C MET A 200 -20.03 7.36 -20.69
N GLU A 201 -21.02 6.57 -20.28
CA GLU A 201 -21.15 6.04 -18.93
C GLU A 201 -20.07 4.97 -18.67
N GLY A 202 -19.85 4.07 -19.63
CA GLY A 202 -18.78 3.10 -19.60
C GLY A 202 -17.40 3.73 -19.46
N LEU A 203 -17.11 4.76 -20.26
CA LEU A 203 -15.85 5.52 -20.19
C LEU A 203 -15.62 6.16 -18.83
N ALA A 204 -16.66 6.72 -18.21
CA ALA A 204 -16.55 7.26 -16.85
C ALA A 204 -16.22 6.16 -15.84
N CYS A 205 -16.93 5.04 -15.87
CA CYS A 205 -16.67 3.92 -14.96
C CYS A 205 -15.27 3.30 -15.16
N ILE A 206 -14.81 3.16 -16.39
CA ILE A 206 -13.46 2.64 -16.69
C ILE A 206 -12.38 3.61 -16.22
N ALA A 207 -12.55 4.92 -16.48
CA ALA A 207 -11.62 5.94 -16.01
C ALA A 207 -11.50 5.95 -14.47
N GLU A 208 -12.59 5.70 -13.76
CA GLU A 208 -12.57 5.57 -12.30
C GLU A 208 -11.71 4.40 -11.84
N GLN A 209 -11.82 3.23 -12.47
CA GLN A 209 -10.99 2.06 -12.16
C GLN A 209 -9.51 2.33 -12.48
N ILE A 210 -9.21 2.94 -13.64
CA ILE A 210 -7.84 3.36 -14.00
C ILE A 210 -7.26 4.28 -12.92
N CYS A 211 -8.02 5.30 -12.51
CA CYS A 211 -7.57 6.24 -11.48
C CYS A 211 -7.45 5.58 -10.10
N SER A 212 -8.25 4.56 -9.77
CA SER A 212 -8.09 3.73 -8.56
C SER A 212 -6.78 2.99 -8.53
N VAL A 213 -6.46 2.28 -9.61
CA VAL A 213 -5.20 1.55 -9.73
C VAL A 213 -4.01 2.52 -9.68
N ILE A 214 -4.03 3.62 -10.44
CA ILE A 214 -2.96 4.63 -10.41
C ILE A 214 -2.80 5.25 -9.02
N SER A 215 -3.90 5.56 -8.31
CA SER A 215 -3.83 6.08 -6.94
C SER A 215 -3.14 5.09 -6.00
N SER A 216 -3.48 3.80 -6.13
CA SER A 216 -2.89 2.72 -5.34
C SER A 216 -1.39 2.56 -5.63
N LEU A 217 -1.00 2.55 -6.91
CA LEU A 217 0.40 2.53 -7.35
C LEU A 217 1.19 3.75 -6.86
N PHE A 218 0.55 4.91 -6.81
CA PHE A 218 1.13 6.15 -6.27
C PHE A 218 1.22 6.14 -4.72
N GLY A 219 0.72 5.10 -4.06
CA GLY A 219 0.81 4.89 -2.61
C GLY A 219 -0.37 5.44 -1.79
N LYS A 220 -1.44 5.91 -2.45
CA LYS A 220 -2.69 6.33 -1.81
C LYS A 220 -3.60 5.10 -1.65
N ILE A 221 -3.39 4.35 -0.57
CA ILE A 221 -4.16 3.13 -0.25
C ILE A 221 -4.85 3.24 1.11
N LYS A 222 -6.02 2.60 1.23
CA LYS A 222 -6.69 2.42 2.53
C LYS A 222 -6.08 1.22 3.26
N LYS A 223 -5.75 1.42 4.52
CA LYS A 223 -5.03 0.47 5.39
C LYS A 223 -5.81 0.06 6.62
N CYS A 224 -6.88 0.80 6.96
CA CYS A 224 -7.69 0.51 8.12
C CYS A 224 -9.17 0.78 7.83
N VAL A 225 -10.01 -0.13 8.31
CA VAL A 225 -11.45 0.07 8.47
C VAL A 225 -11.74 0.26 9.96
N VAL A 226 -12.36 1.37 10.29
CA VAL A 226 -12.85 1.70 11.64
C VAL A 226 -14.36 1.50 11.61
N CYS A 227 -14.88 0.65 12.50
CA CYS A 227 -16.30 0.30 12.54
C CYS A 227 -16.91 0.78 13.85
N ASP A 228 -18.12 1.33 13.76
CA ASP A 228 -19.06 1.33 14.87
C ASP A 228 -19.55 -0.09 15.19
N LEU A 229 -20.28 -0.26 16.30
CA LEU A 229 -20.86 -1.55 16.70
C LEU A 229 -22.36 -1.63 16.48
N ASP A 230 -23.14 -0.94 17.31
CA ASP A 230 -24.61 -1.02 17.30
C ASP A 230 -25.17 -0.54 15.96
N ASN A 231 -26.14 -1.27 15.41
CA ASN A 231 -26.71 -1.09 14.07
C ASN A 231 -25.70 -1.05 12.89
N THR A 232 -24.43 -1.36 13.14
CA THR A 232 -23.37 -1.37 12.13
C THR A 232 -22.78 -2.77 11.96
N LEU A 233 -22.24 -3.39 13.01
CA LEU A 233 -21.72 -4.78 12.98
C LEU A 233 -22.72 -5.82 13.46
N TRP A 234 -23.79 -5.39 14.14
CA TRP A 234 -24.98 -6.16 14.48
C TRP A 234 -26.18 -5.23 14.49
N GLY A 235 -27.40 -5.76 14.43
CA GLY A 235 -28.62 -4.95 14.62
C GLY A 235 -29.03 -4.85 16.08
N GLY A 236 -29.59 -3.71 16.48
CA GLY A 236 -29.95 -3.43 17.87
C GLY A 236 -28.84 -2.73 18.65
N VAL A 237 -29.15 -2.36 19.89
CA VAL A 237 -28.28 -1.63 20.81
C VAL A 237 -27.95 -2.53 21.99
N VAL A 238 -26.72 -3.05 22.07
CA VAL A 238 -26.37 -4.09 23.06
C VAL A 238 -26.61 -3.64 24.51
N GLY A 239 -26.43 -2.35 24.81
CA GLY A 239 -26.65 -1.80 26.14
C GLY A 239 -28.12 -1.84 26.59
N ASP A 240 -29.05 -1.80 25.64
CA ASP A 240 -30.49 -1.78 25.90
C ASP A 240 -31.13 -3.17 25.69
N ASP A 241 -30.75 -3.84 24.60
CA ASP A 241 -31.35 -5.11 24.18
C ASP A 241 -30.70 -6.32 24.88
N GLY A 242 -29.45 -6.18 25.32
CA GLY A 242 -28.63 -7.28 25.83
C GLY A 242 -28.07 -8.19 24.73
N ILE A 243 -27.05 -8.97 25.09
CA ILE A 243 -26.28 -9.80 24.14
C ILE A 243 -27.15 -10.85 23.45
N GLU A 244 -28.19 -11.36 24.12
CA GLU A 244 -29.07 -12.41 23.56
C GLU A 244 -29.97 -11.92 22.43
N ASN A 245 -30.23 -10.62 22.34
CA ASN A 245 -31.26 -10.03 21.48
C ASN A 245 -30.71 -9.19 20.32
N ILE A 246 -29.38 -9.00 20.25
CA ILE A 246 -28.78 -8.36 19.07
C ILE A 246 -28.98 -9.24 17.82
N GLN A 247 -29.13 -8.59 16.68
CA GLN A 247 -29.43 -9.26 15.41
C GLN A 247 -28.14 -9.56 14.68
N ILE A 248 -27.73 -10.82 14.74
CA ILE A 248 -26.56 -11.37 14.04
C ILE A 248 -26.79 -12.87 13.82
N GLY A 249 -26.07 -13.46 12.85
CA GLY A 249 -26.23 -14.87 12.47
C GLY A 249 -27.03 -15.06 11.18
N GLU A 250 -27.55 -16.26 10.97
CA GLU A 250 -28.18 -16.66 9.69
C GLU A 250 -29.66 -16.22 9.55
N PHE A 251 -30.30 -15.74 10.63
CA PHE A 251 -31.73 -15.47 10.64
C PHE A 251 -32.07 -14.00 10.42
N GLY A 252 -33.09 -13.75 9.60
CA GLY A 252 -33.65 -12.42 9.37
C GLY A 252 -32.61 -11.39 8.91
N ILE A 253 -32.71 -10.17 9.43
CA ILE A 253 -31.77 -9.08 9.12
C ILE A 253 -30.36 -9.32 9.68
N GLY A 254 -30.22 -10.21 10.68
CA GLY A 254 -28.93 -10.61 11.24
C GLY A 254 -27.94 -11.13 10.19
N LYS A 255 -28.44 -11.72 9.10
CA LYS A 255 -27.60 -12.19 7.99
C LYS A 255 -26.85 -11.06 7.29
N ALA A 256 -27.46 -9.89 7.13
CA ALA A 256 -26.82 -8.74 6.51
C ALA A 256 -25.59 -8.27 7.30
N PHE A 257 -25.70 -8.24 8.63
CA PHE A 257 -24.60 -7.91 9.54
C PHE A 257 -23.50 -8.99 9.51
N SER A 258 -23.89 -10.27 9.48
CA SER A 258 -22.94 -11.39 9.31
C SER A 258 -22.17 -11.32 7.99
N ASP A 259 -22.83 -10.93 6.89
CA ASP A 259 -22.19 -10.75 5.59
C ASP A 259 -21.21 -9.57 5.61
N LEU A 260 -21.54 -8.48 6.30
CA LEU A 260 -20.61 -7.37 6.51
C LEU A 260 -19.39 -7.81 7.34
N GLN A 261 -19.60 -8.50 8.46
CA GLN A 261 -18.50 -9.03 9.27
C GLN A 261 -17.61 -9.99 8.48
N THR A 262 -18.21 -10.85 7.65
CA THR A 262 -17.47 -11.75 6.77
C THR A 262 -16.60 -10.97 5.78
N TRP A 263 -17.16 -9.94 5.15
CA TRP A 263 -16.42 -9.09 4.24
C TRP A 263 -15.25 -8.36 4.93
N ILE A 264 -15.49 -7.78 6.13
CA ILE A 264 -14.44 -7.15 6.94
C ILE A 264 -13.37 -8.17 7.37
N LYS A 265 -13.76 -9.40 7.68
CA LYS A 265 -12.82 -10.47 8.03
C LYS A 265 -11.91 -10.84 6.87
N GLU A 266 -12.43 -10.90 5.64
CA GLU A 266 -11.60 -11.09 4.45
C GLU A 266 -10.66 -9.90 4.20
N LEU A 267 -11.08 -8.67 4.49
CA LEU A 267 -10.17 -7.51 4.50
C LEU A 267 -9.04 -7.68 5.54
N SER A 268 -9.36 -8.14 6.76
CA SER A 268 -8.39 -8.39 7.82
C SER A 268 -7.37 -9.46 7.43
N LYS A 269 -7.82 -10.57 6.84
CA LYS A 269 -6.93 -11.66 6.37
C LYS A 269 -5.90 -11.20 5.34
N ARG A 270 -6.20 -10.19 4.53
CA ARG A 270 -5.26 -9.59 3.57
C ARG A 270 -4.49 -8.37 4.12
N GLY A 271 -4.60 -8.10 5.42
CA GLY A 271 -3.77 -7.12 6.13
C GLY A 271 -4.36 -5.72 6.33
N ILE A 272 -5.66 -5.53 6.08
CA ILE A 272 -6.37 -4.30 6.48
C ILE A 272 -6.61 -4.32 7.98
N ALA A 273 -6.14 -3.31 8.71
CA ALA A 273 -6.41 -3.20 10.13
C ALA A 273 -7.90 -2.99 10.37
N VAL A 274 -8.49 -3.76 11.28
CA VAL A 274 -9.87 -3.54 11.74
C VAL A 274 -9.79 -2.86 13.09
N ALA A 275 -10.42 -1.70 13.24
CA ALA A 275 -10.54 -1.01 14.51
C ALA A 275 -12.00 -0.79 14.88
N ILE A 276 -12.29 -0.72 16.17
CA ILE A 276 -13.62 -0.42 16.70
C ILE A 276 -13.61 0.99 17.29
N CYS A 277 -14.62 1.80 16.95
CA CYS A 277 -14.85 3.13 17.49
C CYS A 277 -16.34 3.29 17.81
N SER A 278 -16.73 2.92 19.03
CA SER A 278 -18.15 2.82 19.42
C SER A 278 -18.47 3.64 20.66
N LYS A 279 -19.73 4.08 20.76
CA LYS A 279 -20.28 4.72 21.98
C LYS A 279 -20.96 3.67 22.86
N ASN A 280 -20.14 2.87 23.54
CA ASN A 280 -20.58 1.82 24.45
C ASN A 280 -19.69 1.76 25.70
N ASP A 281 -20.13 1.01 26.69
CA ASP A 281 -19.24 0.50 27.73
C ASP A 281 -18.29 -0.55 27.12
N ASP A 282 -16.98 -0.43 27.39
CA ASP A 282 -15.95 -1.31 26.83
C ASP A 282 -16.14 -2.78 27.24
N SER A 283 -16.57 -3.04 28.48
CA SER A 283 -16.76 -4.40 28.96
C SER A 283 -17.93 -5.09 28.28
N ILE A 284 -19.08 -4.40 28.17
CA ILE A 284 -20.27 -4.90 27.50
C ILE A 284 -20.00 -5.14 26.01
N ALA A 285 -19.34 -4.18 25.35
CA ALA A 285 -19.04 -4.28 23.93
C ALA A 285 -18.12 -5.48 23.62
N ARG A 286 -17.08 -5.72 24.44
CA ARG A 286 -16.17 -6.87 24.27
C ARG A 286 -16.84 -8.19 24.56
N GLU A 287 -17.74 -8.23 25.55
CA GLU A 287 -18.45 -9.44 25.93
C GLU A 287 -19.19 -10.07 24.75
N VAL A 288 -19.75 -9.27 23.84
CA VAL A 288 -20.37 -9.76 22.60
C VAL A 288 -19.38 -10.55 21.74
N PHE A 289 -18.17 -10.03 21.51
CA PHE A 289 -17.15 -10.70 20.71
C PHE A 289 -16.64 -11.99 21.36
N GLU A 290 -16.67 -12.06 22.69
CA GLU A 290 -16.20 -13.19 23.48
C GLU A 290 -17.25 -14.31 23.59
N LYS A 291 -18.51 -13.95 23.83
CA LYS A 291 -19.56 -14.89 24.22
C LYS A 291 -20.58 -15.19 23.12
N HIS A 292 -20.86 -14.24 22.22
CA HIS A 292 -21.91 -14.45 21.21
C HIS A 292 -21.43 -15.45 20.14
N PRO A 293 -22.12 -16.60 19.95
CA PRO A 293 -21.67 -17.67 19.08
C PRO A 293 -21.60 -17.25 17.61
N ASP A 294 -22.57 -16.45 17.16
CA ASP A 294 -22.68 -16.03 15.75
C ASP A 294 -21.76 -14.86 15.36
N MET A 295 -20.97 -14.31 16.30
CA MET A 295 -19.97 -13.29 15.96
C MET A 295 -18.89 -13.89 15.06
N ILE A 296 -18.75 -13.34 13.85
CA ILE A 296 -17.77 -13.82 12.85
C ILE A 296 -16.41 -13.17 13.09
N LEU A 297 -16.41 -11.85 13.37
CA LEU A 297 -15.23 -11.15 13.86
C LEU A 297 -14.99 -11.53 15.32
N LYS A 298 -13.75 -11.86 15.66
CA LYS A 298 -13.31 -12.12 17.03
C LYS A 298 -12.35 -11.04 17.49
N LEU A 299 -12.14 -10.89 18.80
CA LEU A 299 -11.22 -9.87 19.34
C LEU A 299 -9.80 -9.94 18.73
N LYS A 300 -9.33 -11.15 18.37
CA LYS A 300 -8.05 -11.36 17.68
C LYS A 300 -7.98 -10.76 16.27
N ASP A 301 -9.12 -10.50 15.64
CA ASP A 301 -9.21 -9.87 14.31
C ASP A 301 -9.17 -8.34 14.41
N ILE A 302 -9.36 -7.78 15.62
CA ILE A 302 -9.43 -6.34 15.90
C ILE A 302 -8.05 -5.82 16.33
N SER A 303 -7.51 -4.86 15.59
CA SER A 303 -6.22 -4.21 15.85
C SER A 303 -6.27 -3.24 17.03
N VAL A 304 -7.31 -2.40 17.09
CA VAL A 304 -7.55 -1.42 18.17
C VAL A 304 -9.03 -1.43 18.50
N PHE A 305 -9.35 -1.53 19.79
CA PHE A 305 -10.73 -1.56 20.24
C PHE A 305 -10.98 -0.36 21.16
N THR A 306 -11.81 0.59 20.72
CA THR A 306 -12.15 1.80 21.48
C THR A 306 -13.67 1.90 21.62
N ALA A 307 -14.16 1.57 22.81
CA ALA A 307 -15.55 1.76 23.20
C ALA A 307 -15.60 2.66 24.44
N ASN A 308 -16.15 3.87 24.29
CA ASN A 308 -16.36 4.83 25.37
C ASN A 308 -17.29 5.96 24.92
N TRP A 309 -17.63 6.86 25.84
CA TRP A 309 -18.57 7.97 25.57
C TRP A 309 -17.94 9.26 25.02
N LYS A 310 -16.66 9.24 24.62
CA LYS A 310 -16.02 10.38 23.93
C LYS A 310 -16.52 10.47 22.49
N ASP A 311 -16.32 11.63 21.84
CA ASP A 311 -16.68 11.79 20.44
C ASP A 311 -15.84 10.88 19.53
N LYS A 312 -16.46 10.37 18.45
CA LYS A 312 -15.83 9.39 17.56
C LYS A 312 -14.64 9.99 16.79
N ALA A 313 -14.64 11.29 16.49
CA ALA A 313 -13.51 11.93 15.83
C ALA A 313 -12.24 11.93 16.69
N THR A 314 -12.35 12.24 17.99
CA THR A 314 -11.24 12.12 18.95
C THR A 314 -10.75 10.68 19.06
N ASN A 315 -11.66 9.72 19.15
CA ASN A 315 -11.30 8.30 19.22
C ASN A 315 -10.60 7.81 17.93
N ILE A 316 -11.03 8.23 16.75
CA ILE A 316 -10.37 7.91 15.47
C ILE A 316 -8.95 8.49 15.42
N LYS A 317 -8.72 9.73 15.93
CA LYS A 317 -7.35 10.27 16.05
C LYS A 317 -6.47 9.40 16.95
N ASN A 318 -7.01 8.92 18.07
CA ASN A 318 -6.27 8.03 18.95
C ASN A 318 -5.95 6.69 18.27
N ILE A 319 -6.92 6.08 17.60
CA ILE A 319 -6.73 4.86 16.79
C ILE A 319 -5.63 5.10 15.73
N GLN A 320 -5.66 6.26 15.07
CA GLN A 320 -4.65 6.64 14.09
C GLN A 320 -3.24 6.73 14.68
N GLN A 321 -3.09 7.31 15.86
CA GLN A 321 -1.81 7.39 16.57
C GLN A 321 -1.31 6.00 16.97
N VAL A 322 -2.21 5.13 17.46
CA VAL A 322 -1.87 3.75 17.83
C VAL A 322 -1.40 2.93 16.64
N LEU A 323 -2.12 3.03 15.52
CA LEU A 323 -1.79 2.32 14.28
C LEU A 323 -0.60 2.95 13.53
N ASN A 324 -0.28 4.21 13.81
CA ASN A 324 0.76 5.00 13.14
C ASN A 324 0.62 4.99 11.61
N ILE A 325 -0.60 5.21 11.12
CA ILE A 325 -0.93 5.36 9.69
C ILE A 325 -1.54 6.74 9.42
N GLY A 326 -1.64 7.18 8.16
CA GLY A 326 -2.31 8.45 7.84
C GLY A 326 -3.83 8.35 7.99
N LEU A 327 -4.50 9.46 8.38
CA LEU A 327 -5.97 9.56 8.41
C LEU A 327 -6.59 9.32 7.02
N ASP A 328 -5.89 9.78 5.97
CA ASP A 328 -6.20 9.54 4.56
C ASP A 328 -6.16 8.06 4.16
N SER A 329 -5.59 7.19 5.00
CA SER A 329 -5.58 5.74 4.83
C SER A 329 -6.70 5.02 5.61
N MET A 330 -7.61 5.75 6.25
CA MET A 330 -8.70 5.17 7.04
C MET A 330 -10.06 5.28 6.32
N VAL A 331 -10.93 4.31 6.62
CA VAL A 331 -12.34 4.28 6.25
C VAL A 331 -13.15 4.12 7.53
N PHE A 332 -14.15 4.96 7.76
CA PHE A 332 -15.02 4.89 8.93
C PHE A 332 -16.44 4.48 8.53
N LEU A 333 -16.95 3.41 9.14
CA LEU A 333 -18.28 2.84 8.90
C LEU A 333 -19.14 3.02 10.15
N ASP A 334 -20.30 3.65 9.97
CA ASP A 334 -21.24 3.99 11.04
C ASP A 334 -22.63 4.19 10.42
N ASP A 335 -23.67 3.61 11.02
CA ASP A 335 -25.06 3.72 10.56
C ASP A 335 -25.66 5.10 10.86
N ASN A 336 -25.14 5.82 11.86
CA ASN A 336 -25.66 7.08 12.31
C ASN A 336 -25.16 8.25 11.44
N PRO A 337 -26.05 8.95 10.71
CA PRO A 337 -25.65 10.08 9.86
C PRO A 337 -25.02 11.24 10.63
N PHE A 338 -25.36 11.44 11.90
CA PHE A 338 -24.78 12.49 12.73
C PHE A 338 -23.30 12.22 13.02
N GLU A 339 -22.96 11.00 13.40
CA GLU A 339 -21.57 10.61 13.66
C GLU A 339 -20.74 10.66 12.38
N ARG A 340 -21.31 10.20 11.26
CA ARG A 340 -20.66 10.32 9.93
C ARG A 340 -20.33 11.77 9.58
N GLU A 341 -21.29 12.68 9.74
CA GLU A 341 -21.10 14.09 9.41
C GLU A 341 -20.12 14.79 10.37
N LEU A 342 -20.16 14.44 11.65
CA LEU A 342 -19.19 14.93 12.64
C LEU A 342 -17.75 14.54 12.27
N VAL A 343 -17.53 13.26 11.96
CA VAL A 343 -16.21 12.76 11.54
C VAL A 343 -15.77 13.42 10.22
N ARG A 344 -16.67 13.55 9.24
CA ARG A 344 -16.37 14.19 7.95
C ARG A 344 -15.91 15.65 8.11
N ASN A 345 -16.52 16.40 9.04
CA ASN A 345 -16.17 17.78 9.30
C ASN A 345 -14.87 17.94 10.10
N ILE A 346 -14.64 17.10 11.12
CA ILE A 346 -13.46 17.21 12.00
C ILE A 346 -12.22 16.55 11.36
N LEU A 347 -12.41 15.48 10.59
CA LEU A 347 -11.39 14.65 9.97
C LEU A 347 -11.63 14.47 8.46
N PRO A 348 -11.50 15.55 7.65
CA PRO A 348 -11.84 15.52 6.22
C PRO A 348 -11.00 14.54 5.40
N GLU A 349 -9.85 14.07 5.92
CA GLU A 349 -9.02 13.06 5.28
C GLU A 349 -9.59 11.63 5.40
N VAL A 350 -10.37 11.35 6.46
CA VAL A 350 -10.98 10.03 6.67
C VAL A 350 -12.09 9.82 5.64
N THR A 351 -12.09 8.67 4.98
CA THR A 351 -13.20 8.34 4.07
C THR A 351 -14.38 7.83 4.88
N VAL A 352 -15.52 8.51 4.76
CA VAL A 352 -16.76 8.19 5.47
C VAL A 352 -17.85 7.86 4.43
N PRO A 353 -18.01 6.58 4.04
CA PRO A 353 -19.07 6.15 3.14
C PRO A 353 -20.45 6.49 3.69
N GLU A 354 -21.36 6.85 2.79
CA GLU A 354 -22.75 7.14 3.14
C GLU A 354 -23.53 5.83 3.14
N LEU A 355 -23.41 5.06 4.23
CA LEU A 355 -24.10 3.77 4.35
C LEU A 355 -25.60 3.96 4.12
N PRO A 356 -26.24 3.07 3.33
CA PRO A 356 -27.68 3.13 3.10
C PRO A 356 -28.44 2.92 4.41
N LYS A 357 -29.75 3.16 4.42
CA LYS A 357 -30.55 2.96 5.63
C LYS A 357 -30.81 1.48 5.90
N ASP A 358 -30.92 0.67 4.85
CA ASP A 358 -31.16 -0.76 4.95
C ASP A 358 -29.82 -1.53 5.05
N PRO A 359 -29.58 -2.27 6.15
CA PRO A 359 -28.38 -3.09 6.33
C PRO A 359 -28.13 -4.11 5.19
N THR A 360 -29.19 -4.58 4.54
CA THR A 360 -29.08 -5.54 3.42
C THR A 360 -28.31 -4.97 2.22
N GLU A 361 -28.24 -3.64 2.11
CA GLU A 361 -27.54 -2.94 1.04
C GLU A 361 -26.09 -2.56 1.40
N TYR A 362 -25.64 -2.77 2.64
CA TYR A 362 -24.34 -2.27 3.11
C TYR A 362 -23.19 -2.84 2.29
N VAL A 363 -23.16 -4.17 2.14
CA VAL A 363 -22.06 -4.87 1.49
C VAL A 363 -22.03 -4.58 -0.01
N SER A 364 -23.17 -4.54 -0.69
CA SER A 364 -23.23 -4.22 -2.13
C SER A 364 -22.80 -2.78 -2.38
N TYR A 365 -23.26 -1.83 -1.56
CA TYR A 365 -22.83 -0.44 -1.60
C TYR A 365 -21.32 -0.31 -1.38
N LEU A 366 -20.77 -0.88 -0.30
CA LEU A 366 -19.33 -0.79 0.01
C LEU A 366 -18.44 -1.42 -1.07
N ARG A 367 -18.87 -2.53 -1.68
CA ARG A 367 -18.18 -3.15 -2.82
C ARG A 367 -18.17 -2.22 -4.04
N SER A 368 -19.25 -1.49 -4.30
CA SER A 368 -19.34 -0.57 -5.44
C SER A 368 -18.35 0.60 -5.35
N LEU A 369 -17.96 1.00 -4.13
CA LEU A 369 -17.04 2.11 -3.90
C LEU A 369 -15.56 1.76 -4.12
N ASN A 370 -15.22 0.46 -4.22
CA ASN A 370 -13.85 -0.03 -4.38
C ASN A 370 -12.83 0.64 -3.41
N LEU A 371 -13.19 0.76 -2.13
CA LEU A 371 -12.46 1.56 -1.15
C LEU A 371 -11.04 1.04 -0.85
N PHE A 372 -10.82 -0.26 -0.99
CA PHE A 372 -9.59 -0.93 -0.57
C PHE A 372 -8.82 -1.51 -1.77
N GLU A 373 -8.74 -0.73 -2.85
CA GLU A 373 -7.95 -1.06 -4.04
C GLU A 373 -6.48 -1.27 -3.68
N THR A 374 -5.87 -2.34 -4.19
CA THR A 374 -4.47 -2.67 -3.93
C THR A 374 -3.79 -3.27 -5.15
N VAL A 375 -2.52 -2.94 -5.33
CA VAL A 375 -1.68 -3.39 -6.47
C VAL A 375 -0.74 -4.53 -6.08
N GLY A 376 -0.85 -5.01 -4.84
CA GLY A 376 -0.10 -6.15 -4.34
C GLY A 376 -0.44 -6.47 -2.90
N ILE A 377 -0.24 -7.73 -2.52
CA ILE A 377 -0.31 -8.19 -1.13
C ILE A 377 1.05 -8.83 -0.84
N SER A 378 1.76 -8.29 0.15
CA SER A 378 2.98 -8.87 0.68
C SER A 378 2.67 -9.81 1.83
N ASP A 379 3.52 -10.81 2.08
CA ASP A 379 3.36 -11.66 3.27
C ASP A 379 3.48 -10.86 4.58
N ALA A 380 4.17 -9.71 4.55
CA ALA A 380 4.20 -8.77 5.66
C ALA A 380 2.80 -8.18 5.98
N ASP A 381 1.89 -8.08 5.01
CA ASP A 381 0.54 -7.58 5.22
C ASP A 381 -0.28 -8.56 6.08
N LYS A 382 -0.05 -9.88 5.98
CA LYS A 382 -0.76 -10.91 6.76
C LYS A 382 -0.45 -10.86 8.27
N ILE A 383 0.69 -10.29 8.65
CA ILE A 383 1.16 -10.23 10.05
C ILE A 383 0.81 -8.87 10.70
N ARG A 384 0.33 -7.89 9.93
CA ARG A 384 0.07 -6.51 10.41
C ARG A 384 -0.92 -6.43 11.55
N THR A 385 -2.03 -7.17 11.51
CA THR A 385 -3.04 -7.15 12.57
C THR A 385 -2.42 -7.46 13.93
N ARG A 386 -1.55 -8.47 13.98
CA ARG A 386 -0.81 -8.83 15.21
C ARG A 386 0.14 -7.72 15.63
N GLN A 387 0.92 -7.16 14.70
CA GLN A 387 1.84 -6.05 15.01
C GLN A 387 1.12 -4.82 15.58
N TYR A 388 -0.07 -4.51 15.05
CA TYR A 388 -0.89 -3.41 15.57
C TYR A 388 -1.44 -3.69 16.97
N GLN A 389 -1.88 -4.92 17.26
CA GLN A 389 -2.30 -5.30 18.60
C GLN A 389 -1.14 -5.23 19.60
N GLU A 390 0.06 -5.66 19.21
CA GLU A 390 1.26 -5.53 20.02
C GLU A 390 1.58 -4.06 20.31
N GLU A 391 1.46 -3.17 19.31
CA GLU A 391 1.67 -1.73 19.50
C GLU A 391 0.60 -1.08 20.39
N ALA A 392 -0.67 -1.46 20.24
CA ALA A 392 -1.75 -0.99 21.11
C ALA A 392 -1.46 -1.33 22.58
N ARG A 393 -1.03 -2.56 22.87
CA ARG A 393 -0.64 -2.98 24.23
C ARG A 393 0.57 -2.21 24.76
N ARG A 394 1.53 -1.85 23.89
CA ARG A 394 2.67 -1.00 24.28
C ARG A 394 2.23 0.41 24.68
N ILE A 395 1.22 0.96 24.02
CA ILE A 395 0.68 2.29 24.33
C ILE A 395 -0.15 2.26 25.62
N GLU A 396 -0.96 1.22 25.82
CA GLU A 396 -1.67 1.00 27.10
C GLU A 396 -0.69 0.91 28.27
N LEU A 397 0.39 0.13 28.12
CA LEU A 397 1.44 0.04 29.12
C LEU A 397 2.11 1.39 29.38
N LYS A 398 2.34 2.19 28.33
CA LYS A 398 2.91 3.54 28.47
C LYS A 398 2.00 4.46 29.28
N ASN A 399 0.69 4.40 29.08
CA ASN A 399 -0.29 5.22 29.81
C ASN A 399 -0.44 4.81 31.28
N GLY A 400 -0.09 3.56 31.62
CA GLY A 400 -0.15 3.04 32.99
C GLY A 400 1.10 3.28 33.84
N VAL A 401 2.15 3.91 33.30
CA VAL A 401 3.45 4.06 33.96
C VAL A 401 3.82 5.53 34.14
N SER A 402 4.40 5.88 35.30
CA SER A 402 4.67 7.27 35.72
C SER A 402 5.98 7.87 35.19
N SER A 403 6.92 7.06 34.69
CA SER A 403 8.21 7.53 34.14
C SER A 403 8.59 6.81 32.84
N VAL A 404 9.48 7.42 32.06
CA VAL A 404 9.97 6.83 30.80
C VAL A 404 10.87 5.63 31.09
N GLU A 405 11.69 5.69 32.13
CA GLU A 405 12.57 4.59 32.54
C GLU A 405 11.77 3.35 32.97
N ASP A 406 10.73 3.53 33.79
CA ASP A 406 9.87 2.43 34.23
C ASP A 406 9.17 1.79 33.02
N TYR A 407 8.73 2.60 32.06
CA TYR A 407 8.14 2.10 30.82
C TYR A 407 9.15 1.27 30.02
N LEU A 408 10.36 1.78 29.77
CA LEU A 408 11.38 1.07 29.00
C LEU A 408 11.80 -0.24 29.67
N GLN A 409 11.90 -0.27 31.00
CA GLN A 409 12.19 -1.48 31.75
C GLN A 409 11.04 -2.50 31.67
N SER A 410 9.79 -2.03 31.74
CA SER A 410 8.60 -2.89 31.66
C SER A 410 8.39 -3.56 30.30
N LEU A 411 9.03 -3.07 29.24
CA LEU A 411 8.97 -3.69 27.91
C LEU A 411 9.79 -4.99 27.82
N GLU A 412 10.78 -5.18 28.68
CA GLU A 412 11.69 -6.34 28.67
C GLU A 412 12.34 -6.55 27.30
N MET A 413 12.93 -5.48 26.75
CA MET A 413 13.51 -5.50 25.41
C MET A 413 14.76 -6.38 25.33
N SER A 414 14.89 -7.09 24.21
CA SER A 414 16.12 -7.79 23.84
C SER A 414 16.47 -7.55 22.38
N ALA A 415 17.76 -7.44 22.07
CA ALA A 415 18.25 -7.17 20.73
C ALA A 415 19.40 -8.08 20.33
N ASP A 416 19.40 -8.43 19.05
CA ASP A 416 20.43 -9.24 18.40
C ASP A 416 21.16 -8.38 17.36
N ILE A 417 22.48 -8.49 17.32
CA ILE A 417 23.34 -7.78 16.38
C ILE A 417 24.02 -8.76 15.45
N LYS A 418 23.84 -8.56 14.14
CA LYS A 418 24.43 -9.41 13.10
C LYS A 418 25.07 -8.59 12.00
N ALA A 419 26.15 -9.12 11.42
CA ALA A 419 26.66 -8.63 10.15
C ALA A 419 25.63 -8.84 9.03
N PHE A 420 25.73 -8.07 7.95
CA PHE A 420 24.80 -8.23 6.83
C PHE A 420 25.04 -9.57 6.12
N ASP A 421 23.94 -10.20 5.73
CA ASP A 421 23.88 -11.44 4.97
C ASP A 421 22.81 -11.35 3.88
N LYS A 422 22.69 -12.40 3.06
CA LYS A 422 21.71 -12.44 1.95
C LYS A 422 20.27 -12.28 2.42
N PHE A 423 19.94 -12.59 3.68
CA PHE A 423 18.58 -12.50 4.20
C PHE A 423 18.25 -11.09 4.73
N THR A 424 19.23 -10.41 5.30
CA THR A 424 19.08 -9.08 5.89
C THR A 424 19.25 -7.95 4.88
N MET A 425 20.01 -8.17 3.80
CA MET A 425 20.33 -7.18 2.77
C MET A 425 19.12 -6.44 2.17
N PRO A 426 18.03 -7.11 1.71
CA PRO A 426 16.88 -6.41 1.13
C PRO A 426 16.24 -5.42 2.12
N ARG A 427 16.19 -5.80 3.40
CA ARG A 427 15.62 -4.96 4.45
C ARG A 427 16.55 -3.80 4.81
N VAL A 428 17.87 -4.01 4.84
CA VAL A 428 18.86 -2.95 5.05
C VAL A 428 18.79 -1.93 3.91
N ALA A 429 18.77 -2.37 2.66
CA ALA A 429 18.61 -1.49 1.49
C ALA A 429 17.33 -0.65 1.62
N GLN A 430 16.20 -1.28 1.94
CA GLN A 430 14.94 -0.57 2.17
C GLN A 430 15.02 0.48 3.29
N LEU A 431 15.72 0.18 4.39
CA LEU A 431 15.89 1.13 5.50
C LEU A 431 16.75 2.33 5.10
N THR A 432 17.84 2.13 4.34
CA THR A 432 18.67 3.24 3.84
C THR A 432 17.90 4.16 2.89
N GLN A 433 16.97 3.60 2.09
CA GLN A 433 16.16 4.37 1.14
C GLN A 433 15.02 5.15 1.83
N ARG A 434 14.47 4.62 2.93
CA ARG A 434 13.28 5.20 3.59
C ARG A 434 13.58 6.02 4.83
N SER A 435 14.67 5.74 5.55
CA SER A 435 15.00 6.45 6.79
C SER A 435 15.65 7.80 6.50
N ASN A 436 14.89 8.87 6.76
CA ASN A 436 15.33 10.25 6.53
C ASN A 436 15.38 11.08 7.82
N GLN A 437 14.77 10.63 8.92
CA GLN A 437 14.71 11.39 10.18
C GLN A 437 15.84 11.05 11.14
N PHE A 438 16.22 9.78 11.21
CA PHE A 438 17.30 9.31 12.07
C PHE A 438 18.38 8.63 11.22
N ASN A 439 19.15 9.46 10.52
CA ASN A 439 20.23 9.04 9.62
C ASN A 439 21.28 10.16 9.54
N LEU A 440 22.52 9.87 9.97
CA LEU A 440 23.58 10.87 10.07
C LEU A 440 23.97 11.50 8.72
N ARG A 441 24.00 10.68 7.65
CA ARG A 441 24.57 11.09 6.35
C ARG A 441 23.58 11.00 5.19
N THR A 442 22.43 10.34 5.39
CA THR A 442 21.38 10.14 4.37
C THR A 442 21.86 9.46 3.08
N LYS A 443 22.99 8.73 3.15
CA LYS A 443 23.44 7.85 2.05
C LYS A 443 22.43 6.73 1.83
N ARG A 444 22.20 6.42 0.56
CA ARG A 444 21.25 5.40 0.10
C ARG A 444 22.02 4.31 -0.62
N TYR A 445 21.68 3.07 -0.31
CA TYR A 445 22.31 1.92 -0.93
C TYR A 445 21.26 1.03 -1.59
N PHE A 446 21.60 0.54 -2.77
CA PHE A 446 20.95 -0.59 -3.40
C PHE A 446 21.58 -1.91 -2.92
N GLU A 447 20.86 -3.02 -3.11
CA GLU A 447 21.33 -4.33 -2.68
C GLU A 447 22.70 -4.68 -3.29
N SER A 448 22.90 -4.40 -4.58
CA SER A 448 24.17 -4.64 -5.28
C SER A 448 25.35 -3.84 -4.74
N GLU A 449 25.12 -2.68 -4.12
CA GLU A 449 26.17 -1.87 -3.50
C GLU A 449 26.52 -2.40 -2.10
N LEU A 450 25.49 -2.78 -1.32
CA LEU A 450 25.69 -3.44 -0.03
C LEU A 450 26.45 -4.75 -0.18
N GLU A 451 26.25 -5.47 -1.28
CA GLU A 451 26.95 -6.71 -1.61
C GLU A 451 28.46 -6.49 -1.76
N LYS A 452 28.86 -5.36 -2.37
CA LYS A 452 30.26 -4.98 -2.49
C LYS A 452 30.86 -4.58 -1.15
N ILE A 453 30.08 -3.89 -0.31
CA ILE A 453 30.48 -3.49 1.04
C ILE A 453 30.74 -4.73 1.91
N THR A 454 29.86 -5.72 1.87
CA THR A 454 30.01 -6.95 2.69
C THR A 454 31.16 -7.84 2.23
N MET A 455 31.56 -7.77 0.96
CA MET A 455 32.72 -8.49 0.44
C MET A 455 34.06 -7.79 0.72
N ASN A 456 34.05 -6.53 1.15
CA ASN A 456 35.26 -5.75 1.39
C ASN A 456 35.65 -5.78 2.87
N SER A 457 36.85 -6.29 3.17
CA SER A 457 37.37 -6.44 4.54
C SER A 457 37.67 -5.12 5.25
N SER A 458 37.72 -4.00 4.53
CA SER A 458 37.80 -2.67 5.12
C SER A 458 36.48 -2.23 5.77
N TYR A 459 35.37 -2.93 5.57
CA TYR A 459 34.09 -2.57 6.17
C TYR A 459 33.67 -3.51 7.29
N VAL A 460 33.06 -2.93 8.33
CA VAL A 460 32.33 -3.65 9.37
C VAL A 460 30.86 -3.25 9.27
N THR A 461 29.99 -4.25 9.10
CA THR A 461 28.54 -4.04 8.99
C THR A 461 27.84 -4.60 10.22
N MET A 462 26.84 -3.87 10.71
CA MET A 462 26.03 -4.29 11.84
C MET A 462 24.56 -3.93 11.59
N SER A 463 23.68 -4.90 11.77
CA SER A 463 22.23 -4.74 11.79
C SER A 463 21.70 -5.13 13.16
N VAL A 464 20.75 -4.36 13.68
CA VAL A 464 20.11 -4.61 14.98
C VAL A 464 18.69 -5.05 14.76
N SER A 465 18.35 -6.23 15.28
CA SER A 465 16.98 -6.69 15.40
C SER A 465 16.50 -6.57 16.84
N LEU A 466 15.33 -6.00 17.06
CA LEU A 466 14.76 -5.76 18.39
C LEU A 466 13.48 -6.58 18.60
N LYS A 467 13.29 -7.09 19.81
CA LYS A 467 12.03 -7.66 20.30
C LYS A 467 11.74 -7.23 21.73
N ASP A 468 10.48 -7.27 22.13
CA ASP A 468 10.02 -7.01 23.50
C ASP A 468 9.04 -8.11 23.95
N LYS A 469 8.48 -7.99 25.16
CA LYS A 469 7.54 -9.00 25.69
C LYS A 469 6.25 -9.14 24.89
N PHE A 470 5.91 -8.18 24.03
CA PHE A 470 4.71 -8.22 23.20
C PHE A 470 5.00 -8.82 21.83
N GLY A 471 6.14 -8.53 21.23
CA GLY A 471 6.56 -9.14 19.97
C GLY A 471 7.82 -8.54 19.36
N GLU A 472 8.04 -8.87 18.08
CA GLU A 472 9.26 -8.53 17.36
C GLU A 472 9.10 -7.27 16.51
N TYR A 473 10.08 -6.36 16.59
CA TYR A 473 10.17 -5.25 15.65
C TYR A 473 10.87 -5.68 14.36
N GLY A 474 11.76 -6.67 14.40
CA GLY A 474 12.66 -7.03 13.30
C GLY A 474 13.84 -6.06 13.20
N ILE A 475 14.46 -5.92 12.01
CA ILE A 475 15.61 -5.02 11.82
C ILE A 475 15.16 -3.56 11.98
N VAL A 476 15.79 -2.88 12.92
CA VAL A 476 15.46 -1.52 13.34
C VAL A 476 16.65 -0.57 13.33
N GLY A 477 17.88 -1.08 13.28
CA GLY A 477 19.11 -0.28 13.23
C GLY A 477 20.12 -0.83 12.25
N VAL A 478 20.90 0.06 11.64
CA VAL A 478 21.93 -0.26 10.66
C VAL A 478 23.15 0.63 10.91
N ALA A 479 24.33 0.00 10.99
CA ALA A 479 25.61 0.68 10.98
C ALA A 479 26.56 0.08 9.92
N ILE A 480 27.25 0.96 9.21
CA ILE A 480 28.35 0.62 8.28
C ILE A 480 29.55 1.46 8.72
N LEU A 481 30.63 0.78 9.08
CA LEU A 481 31.88 1.38 9.51
C LEU A 481 32.95 1.06 8.48
N GLU A 482 33.73 2.06 8.09
CA GLU A 482 34.85 1.92 7.18
C GLU A 482 36.16 2.07 7.94
N ARG A 483 37.06 1.10 7.79
CA ARG A 483 38.41 1.15 8.32
C ARG A 483 39.30 1.92 7.36
N ILE A 484 39.52 3.19 7.69
CA ILE A 484 40.35 4.10 6.89
C ILE A 484 41.84 4.02 7.25
N SER A 485 42.17 3.49 8.44
CA SER A 485 43.54 3.12 8.83
C SER A 485 43.55 2.02 9.89
N ASP A 486 44.73 1.56 10.31
CA ASP A 486 44.84 0.47 11.27
C ASP A 486 44.19 0.76 12.63
N SER A 487 44.13 2.04 13.04
CA SER A 487 43.62 2.46 14.33
C SER A 487 42.37 3.36 14.25
N VAL A 488 41.81 3.56 13.05
CA VAL A 488 40.72 4.52 12.84
C VAL A 488 39.56 3.93 12.05
N TRP A 489 38.36 4.10 12.58
CA TRP A 489 37.10 3.83 11.89
C TRP A 489 36.36 5.11 11.53
N PHE A 490 35.69 5.10 10.39
CA PHE A 490 34.76 6.13 9.96
C PHE A 490 33.33 5.56 9.92
N ILE A 491 32.37 6.29 10.48
CA ILE A 491 30.96 5.94 10.43
C ILE A 491 30.40 6.36 9.08
N ASP A 492 30.38 5.44 8.11
CA ASP A 492 29.77 5.71 6.81
C ASP A 492 28.26 5.82 6.93
N THR A 493 27.62 4.91 7.68
CA THR A 493 26.18 4.89 7.84
C THR A 493 25.83 4.57 9.29
N PHE A 494 24.97 5.37 9.89
CA PHE A 494 24.30 5.06 11.15
C PHE A 494 22.86 5.55 11.04
N LEU A 495 21.91 4.62 11.07
CA LEU A 495 20.49 4.94 10.95
C LEU A 495 19.63 4.03 11.80
N MET A 496 18.45 4.54 12.14
CA MET A 496 17.42 3.82 12.88
C MET A 496 16.05 3.95 12.21
N SER A 497 15.20 2.97 12.48
CA SER A 497 13.79 2.99 12.16
C SER A 497 13.05 3.91 13.13
N CYS A 498 12.15 4.75 12.61
CA CYS A 498 11.42 5.74 13.41
C CYS A 498 10.56 5.13 14.55
N ARG A 499 10.23 3.83 14.47
CA ARG A 499 9.39 3.12 15.45
C ARG A 499 10.11 2.74 16.76
N VAL A 500 11.45 2.81 16.80
CA VAL A 500 12.24 2.45 18.00
C VAL A 500 13.00 3.63 18.62
N LEU A 501 12.77 4.85 18.14
CA LEU A 501 13.43 6.03 18.68
C LEU A 501 13.10 6.19 20.17
N LYS A 502 14.09 6.67 20.95
CA LYS A 502 13.95 6.86 22.41
C LYS A 502 13.70 5.57 23.18
N ARG A 503 14.07 4.41 22.61
CA ARG A 503 14.04 3.10 23.30
C ARG A 503 15.42 2.61 23.69
N THR A 504 16.41 3.49 23.65
CA THR A 504 17.82 3.21 23.93
C THR A 504 18.52 2.26 22.94
N VAL A 505 18.01 2.18 21.70
CA VAL A 505 18.56 1.29 20.65
C VAL A 505 19.82 1.90 20.05
N GLU A 506 19.84 3.22 19.92
CA GLU A 506 20.94 4.03 19.46
C GLU A 506 22.15 3.92 20.40
N GLU A 507 21.94 4.01 21.71
CA GLU A 507 22.94 3.73 22.74
C GLU A 507 23.40 2.28 22.72
N PHE A 508 22.47 1.32 22.59
CA PHE A 508 22.80 -0.10 22.56
C PHE A 508 23.69 -0.46 21.36
N LEU A 509 23.31 -0.03 20.15
CA LEU A 509 24.12 -0.26 18.95
C LEU A 509 25.47 0.43 19.06
N PHE A 510 25.50 1.67 19.54
CA PHE A 510 26.75 2.42 19.61
C PHE A 510 27.71 1.85 20.66
N ASN A 511 27.22 1.39 21.81
CA ASN A 511 28.02 0.63 22.78
C ASN A 511 28.69 -0.60 22.13
N GLU A 512 27.96 -1.33 21.29
CA GLU A 512 28.48 -2.53 20.61
C GLU A 512 29.49 -2.19 19.50
N ILE A 513 29.31 -1.06 18.81
CA ILE A 513 30.31 -0.51 17.88
C ILE A 513 31.61 -0.23 18.61
N VAL A 514 31.57 0.47 19.75
CA VAL A 514 32.77 0.81 20.53
C VAL A 514 33.44 -0.44 21.10
N GLU A 515 32.67 -1.41 21.62
CA GLU A 515 33.23 -2.67 22.11
C GLU A 515 33.89 -3.49 21.00
N LYS A 516 33.34 -3.48 19.78
CA LYS A 516 34.01 -4.08 18.62
C LYS A 516 35.26 -3.31 18.22
N ALA A 517 35.22 -1.97 18.24
CA ALA A 517 36.36 -1.12 17.94
C ALA A 517 37.55 -1.42 18.87
N LYS A 518 37.30 -1.54 20.18
CA LYS A 518 38.30 -1.95 21.18
C LYS A 518 38.94 -3.30 20.85
N LYS A 519 38.12 -4.29 20.48
CA LYS A 519 38.60 -5.64 20.12
C LYS A 519 39.44 -5.65 18.85
N ASP A 520 39.16 -4.75 17.92
CA ASP A 520 39.86 -4.65 16.64
C ASP A 520 41.07 -3.68 16.71
N GLY A 521 41.41 -3.16 17.90
CA GLY A 521 42.56 -2.29 18.13
C GLY A 521 42.36 -0.86 17.62
N ILE A 522 41.12 -0.42 17.45
CA ILE A 522 40.77 0.92 16.98
C ILE A 522 40.81 1.89 18.16
N ILE A 523 41.49 3.01 17.95
CA ILE A 523 41.71 4.06 18.97
C ILE A 523 40.75 5.24 18.72
N THR A 524 40.38 5.49 17.47
CA THR A 524 39.55 6.64 17.10
C THR A 524 38.39 6.24 16.19
N ILE A 525 37.20 6.77 16.49
CA ILE A 525 36.04 6.69 15.61
C ILE A 525 35.70 8.10 15.12
N ILE A 526 35.54 8.24 13.80
CA ILE A 526 35.18 9.49 13.13
C ILE A 526 33.70 9.41 12.74
N GLY A 527 32.92 10.39 13.16
CA GLY A 527 31.53 10.58 12.77
C GLY A 527 31.37 11.83 11.92
N GLU A 528 30.47 11.77 10.94
CA GLU A 528 30.10 12.91 10.10
C GLU A 528 28.59 13.07 10.11
N TYR A 529 28.11 14.29 10.37
CA TYR A 529 26.71 14.67 10.23
C TYR A 529 26.55 15.57 9.00
N LEU A 530 25.69 15.14 8.07
CA LEU A 530 25.31 15.89 6.87
C LEU A 530 23.88 16.40 7.05
N PRO A 531 23.69 17.71 7.25
CA PRO A 531 22.39 18.27 7.58
C PRO A 531 21.43 18.22 6.38
N THR A 532 20.18 17.87 6.66
CA THR A 532 19.04 17.95 5.74
C THR A 532 17.83 18.52 6.47
N LYS A 533 16.79 18.93 5.72
CA LYS A 533 15.53 19.37 6.33
C LYS A 533 14.82 18.30 7.18
N LYS A 534 15.20 17.02 7.06
CA LYS A 534 14.48 15.90 7.68
C LYS A 534 15.24 15.23 8.81
N ASN A 535 16.58 15.27 8.84
CA ASN A 535 17.42 14.58 9.83
C ASN A 535 17.89 15.51 10.97
N THR A 536 17.12 16.54 11.30
CA THR A 536 17.42 17.45 12.42
C THR A 536 17.38 16.73 13.77
N LEU A 537 16.72 15.58 13.85
CA LEU A 537 16.64 14.72 15.04
C LEU A 537 17.99 14.16 15.49
N VAL A 538 19.02 14.15 14.64
CA VAL A 538 20.34 13.56 14.95
C VAL A 538 21.48 14.58 14.93
N CYS A 539 21.19 15.88 14.92
CA CYS A 539 22.24 16.91 14.88
C CYS A 539 23.17 16.85 16.10
N ASP A 540 22.62 16.50 17.27
CA ASP A 540 23.36 16.45 18.53
C ASP A 540 23.78 15.03 18.92
N LEU A 541 23.38 14.01 18.14
CA LEU A 541 23.55 12.59 18.48
C LEU A 541 25.01 12.19 18.70
N LEU A 542 25.93 12.69 17.87
CA LEU A 542 27.36 12.41 18.04
C LEU A 542 27.90 13.04 19.33
N GLY A 543 27.46 14.24 19.69
CA GLY A 543 27.80 14.88 20.96
C GLY A 543 27.24 14.10 22.16
N GLU A 544 26.00 13.60 22.07
CA GLU A 544 25.39 12.75 23.09
C GLU A 544 26.17 11.44 23.31
N PHE A 545 26.80 10.90 22.26
CA PHE A 545 27.72 9.76 22.36
C PHE A 545 29.13 10.12 22.86
N GLY A 546 29.41 11.39 23.14
CA GLY A 546 30.68 11.84 23.69
C GLY A 546 31.75 12.16 22.64
N PHE A 547 31.36 12.33 21.37
CA PHE A 547 32.31 12.84 20.38
C PHE A 547 32.61 14.32 20.62
N THR A 548 33.80 14.74 20.22
CA THR A 548 34.21 16.15 20.17
C THR A 548 34.15 16.66 18.74
N LYS A 549 33.49 17.79 18.51
CA LYS A 549 33.39 18.44 17.19
C LYS A 549 34.76 19.00 16.80
N THR A 550 35.25 18.67 15.62
CA THR A 550 36.59 19.11 15.15
C THR A 550 36.53 20.07 13.98
N GLU A 551 35.55 19.90 13.08
CA GLU A 551 35.42 20.74 11.88
C GLU A 551 33.95 21.06 11.59
N GLU A 552 33.72 22.24 11.03
CA GLU A 552 32.42 22.70 10.52
C GLU A 552 32.63 23.41 9.19
N ASN A 553 31.99 22.90 8.13
CA ASN A 553 32.16 23.42 6.78
C ASN A 553 31.03 24.42 6.45
N ASN A 554 31.20 25.18 5.36
CA ASN A 554 30.25 26.22 4.92
C ASN A 554 28.82 25.71 4.61
N GLU A 555 28.61 24.40 4.48
CA GLU A 555 27.29 23.77 4.27
C GLU A 555 26.67 23.22 5.59
N ASN A 556 27.18 23.65 6.76
CA ASN A 556 26.80 23.16 8.10
C ASN A 556 27.03 21.65 8.31
N SER A 557 27.84 21.00 7.48
CA SER A 557 28.32 19.64 7.75
C SER A 557 29.36 19.67 8.87
N THR A 558 29.29 18.69 9.76
CA THR A 558 30.15 18.67 10.96
C THR A 558 30.85 17.34 11.12
N THR A 559 32.16 17.39 11.38
CA THR A 559 33.00 16.22 11.65
C THR A 559 33.32 16.14 13.14
N TRP A 560 33.28 14.92 13.66
CA TRP A 560 33.39 14.63 15.07
C TRP A 560 34.36 13.47 15.30
N LEU A 561 35.14 13.54 16.38
CA LEU A 561 36.07 12.49 16.80
C LEU A 561 35.68 11.94 18.17
N LEU A 562 35.70 10.62 18.30
CA LEU A 562 35.58 9.91 19.56
C LEU A 562 36.88 9.16 19.84
N ASP A 563 37.44 9.39 21.03
CA ASP A 563 38.46 8.52 21.61
C ASP A 563 37.77 7.27 22.19
N VAL A 564 38.17 6.10 21.70
CA VAL A 564 37.57 4.82 22.05
C VAL A 564 37.83 4.46 23.52
N GLU A 565 38.99 4.84 24.08
CA GLU A 565 39.30 4.60 25.50
C GLU A 565 38.49 5.51 26.41
N GLY A 566 38.29 6.77 26.02
CA GLY A 566 37.49 7.76 26.74
C GLY A 566 35.97 7.55 26.68
N TYR A 567 35.46 6.57 25.92
CA TYR A 567 34.02 6.35 25.78
C TYR A 567 33.38 5.76 27.05
N CYS A 568 32.44 6.50 27.63
CA CYS A 568 31.59 6.02 28.70
C CYS A 568 30.37 5.28 28.15
N THR A 569 30.27 3.98 28.45
CA THR A 569 29.13 3.12 28.07
C THR A 569 27.81 3.76 28.49
N LYS A 570 26.91 3.93 27.52
CA LYS A 570 25.61 4.58 27.74
C LYS A 570 24.61 3.59 28.35
N LYS A 571 23.76 4.08 29.25
CA LYS A 571 22.71 3.27 29.87
C LYS A 571 21.71 2.83 28.80
N THR A 572 21.38 1.55 28.80
CA THR A 572 20.40 0.95 27.89
C THR A 572 19.50 0.00 28.68
N PHE A 573 18.25 -0.13 28.24
CA PHE A 573 17.25 -1.04 28.81
C PHE A 573 17.07 -2.31 27.97
N ILE A 574 18.03 -2.59 27.08
CA ILE A 574 17.97 -3.69 26.11
C ILE A 574 18.96 -4.78 26.55
N LYS A 575 18.46 -6.01 26.68
CA LYS A 575 19.31 -7.18 26.91
C LYS A 575 19.89 -7.68 25.58
N LYS A 576 21.16 -8.07 25.59
CA LYS A 576 21.76 -8.75 24.43
C LYS A 576 21.15 -10.16 24.29
N GLY A 577 20.65 -10.45 23.08
CA GLY A 577 19.92 -11.67 22.73
C GLY A 577 20.79 -12.87 22.45
#